data_AF-A0A6P1C8D1-F1
#
_entry.id   AF-A0A6P1C8D1-F1
#
_cell.length_a   1.000
_cell.length_b   1.000
_cell.length_c   1.000
_cell.angle_alpha   90.00
_cell.angle_beta   90.00
_cell.angle_gamma   90.00
#
_symmetry.space_group_name_H-M   'P 1'
#
loop_
_entity.id
_entity.type
_entity.pdbx_description
1 polymer ?
#
loop_
_entity_poly.entity_id
_entity_poly.type
_entity_poly.pdbx_seq_one_letter_code
_entity_poly.pdbx_strand_id
1 'polypeptide(L)'
;MSDTLVCTSCGLDKTESIVHGGSYILRCAACGEAMVATSFMAMLDSEHDWAAFVDAGPGKVPQPEALVARGPLREISTAIKVSAREGTQIRLILERKN
;
A
#
# COMPACT_ATOMS: atom_id res chain seq x y z
N MET A 1 -14.13 11.68 18.22
CA MET A 1 -12.69 11.73 17.93
C MET A 1 -12.54 11.42 16.45
N SER A 2 -11.76 12.21 15.72
CA SER A 2 -11.40 11.81 14.37
C SER A 2 -10.30 10.76 14.52
N ASP A 3 -10.55 9.52 14.11
CA ASP A 3 -9.56 8.43 14.15
C ASP A 3 -8.48 8.60 13.07
N THR A 4 -8.01 9.85 12.88
CA THR A 4 -7.00 10.16 11.88
C THR A 4 -5.64 9.78 12.42
N LEU A 5 -4.97 8.86 11.74
CA LEU A 5 -3.61 8.48 12.07
C LEU A 5 -2.65 9.60 11.64
N VAL A 6 -2.09 10.31 12.62
CA VAL A 6 -1.13 11.41 12.41
C VAL A 6 0.30 10.87 12.44
N CYS A 7 1.11 11.30 11.48
CA CYS A 7 2.53 10.99 11.45
C CYS A 7 3.25 11.72 12.59
N THR A 8 3.93 10.99 13.47
CA THR A 8 4.70 11.56 14.58
C THR A 8 5.96 12.30 14.11
N SER A 9 6.44 12.02 12.90
CA SER A 9 7.63 12.64 12.32
C SER A 9 7.36 14.04 11.74
N CYS A 10 6.25 14.22 11.00
CA CYS A 10 5.95 15.49 10.32
C CYS A 10 4.63 16.16 10.74
N GLY A 11 3.84 15.52 11.61
CA GLY A 11 2.58 16.05 12.12
C GLY A 11 1.40 16.02 11.13
N LEU A 12 1.58 15.45 9.93
CA LEU A 12 0.54 15.36 8.91
C LEU A 12 -0.19 14.01 8.94
N ASP A 13 -1.45 14.00 8.50
CA ASP A 13 -2.36 12.85 8.54
C ASP A 13 -2.56 12.14 7.19
N LYS A 14 -1.66 12.41 6.24
CA LYS A 14 -1.70 11.81 4.90
C LYS A 14 -1.04 10.44 4.93
N THR A 15 -1.80 9.38 4.66
CA THR A 15 -1.32 7.99 4.73
C THR A 15 -1.46 7.26 3.41
N GLU A 16 -0.64 6.22 3.27
CA GLU A 16 -0.44 5.46 2.04
C GLU A 16 -0.23 3.99 2.36
N SER A 17 -0.88 3.08 1.63
CA SER A 17 -0.72 1.65 1.84
C SER A 17 0.35 1.08 0.91
N ILE A 18 1.40 0.47 1.46
CA ILE A 18 2.44 -0.21 0.68
C ILE A 18 2.62 -1.66 1.14
N VAL A 19 3.23 -2.48 0.29
CA VAL A 19 3.74 -3.80 0.62
C VAL A 19 5.25 -3.83 0.39
N HIS A 20 5.99 -4.24 1.41
CA HIS A 20 7.44 -4.36 1.37
C HIS A 20 7.88 -5.56 2.21
N GLY A 21 8.70 -6.46 1.65
CA GLY A 21 9.25 -7.60 2.41
C GLY A 21 8.21 -8.54 3.03
N GLY A 22 6.98 -8.59 2.48
CA GLY A 22 5.88 -9.38 3.03
C GLY A 22 5.04 -8.68 4.11
N SER A 23 5.36 -7.43 4.44
CA SER A 23 4.59 -6.59 5.36
C SER A 23 3.67 -5.65 4.59
N TYR A 24 2.44 -5.47 5.07
CA TYR A 24 1.59 -4.35 4.72
C TYR A 24 1.91 -3.18 5.65
N ILE A 25 2.17 -2.01 5.09
CA ILE A 25 2.62 -0.84 5.83
C ILE A 25 1.74 0.35 5.47
N LEU A 26 1.22 1.04 6.48
CA LEU A 26 0.73 2.41 6.33
C LEU A 26 1.92 3.35 6.52
N ARG A 27 2.25 4.09 5.46
CA ARG A 27 3.34 5.07 5.40
C ARG A 27 2.77 6.49 5.33
N CYS A 28 3.48 7.46 5.87
CA CYS A 28 3.17 8.87 5.64
C CYS A 28 3.42 9.27 4.18
N ALA A 29 2.42 9.87 3.53
CA ALA A 29 2.54 10.36 2.16
C ALA A 29 3.48 11.57 2.05
N ALA A 30 3.70 12.31 3.14
CA ALA A 30 4.47 13.54 3.11
C ALA A 30 5.97 13.30 3.30
N CYS A 31 6.36 12.53 4.32
CA CYS A 31 7.77 12.30 4.64
C CYS A 31 8.24 10.86 4.40
N GLY A 32 7.33 9.92 4.10
CA GLY A 32 7.70 8.53 3.87
C GLY A 32 7.92 7.68 5.12
N GLU A 33 7.68 8.22 6.32
CA GLU A 33 7.83 7.48 7.57
C GLU A 33 6.84 6.31 7.64
N ALA A 34 7.30 5.13 8.06
CA ALA A 34 6.40 4.01 8.34
C ALA A 34 5.63 4.29 9.64
N MET A 35 4.30 4.26 9.58
CA MET A 35 3.44 4.64 10.70
C MET A 35 2.84 3.41 11.39
N VAL A 36 2.36 2.44 10.61
CA VAL A 36 1.84 1.16 11.10
C VAL A 36 2.30 0.07 10.15
N ALA A 37 2.66 -1.10 10.68
CA ALA A 37 2.98 -2.27 9.88
C ALA A 37 2.27 -3.51 10.44
N THR A 38 1.80 -4.37 9.56
CA THR A 38 1.28 -5.70 9.89
C THR A 38 1.68 -6.69 8.80
N SER A 39 1.43 -7.98 9.03
CA SER A 39 1.65 -9.00 8.00
C SER A 39 0.74 -8.73 6.80
N PHE A 40 1.29 -8.77 5.58
CA PHE A 40 0.46 -8.68 4.38
C PHE A 40 -0.55 -9.82 4.29
N MET A 41 -0.25 -10.97 4.90
CA MET A 41 -1.18 -12.10 4.96
C MET A 41 -2.46 -11.76 5.74
N ALA A 42 -2.37 -10.92 6.78
CA ALA A 42 -3.52 -10.51 7.57
C ALA A 42 -4.50 -9.62 6.79
N MET A 43 -4.07 -9.03 5.67
CA MET A 43 -4.91 -8.18 4.83
C MET A 43 -5.66 -8.96 3.75
N LEU A 44 -5.32 -10.23 3.50
CA LEU A 44 -5.83 -10.97 2.34
C LEU A 44 -7.34 -11.26 2.38
N ASP A 45 -7.95 -11.23 3.56
CA ASP A 45 -9.39 -11.42 3.73
C ASP A 45 -10.20 -10.14 3.42
N SER A 46 -9.55 -9.08 2.94
CA SER A 46 -10.25 -7.90 2.42
C SER A 46 -10.99 -8.22 1.12
N GLU A 47 -12.32 -8.12 1.16
CA GLU A 47 -13.22 -8.23 0.00
C GLU A 47 -13.15 -7.05 -0.99
N HIS A 48 -12.31 -6.05 -0.72
CA HIS A 48 -12.15 -4.91 -1.61
C HIS A 48 -11.26 -5.21 -2.81
N ASP A 49 -11.57 -4.54 -3.92
CA ASP A 49 -10.69 -4.48 -5.09
C ASP A 49 -9.54 -3.49 -4.84
N TRP A 50 -8.35 -3.88 -5.27
CA TRP A 50 -7.14 -3.07 -5.16
C TRP A 50 -6.43 -3.00 -6.50
N ALA A 51 -5.81 -1.86 -6.77
CA ALA A 51 -4.79 -1.73 -7.80
C ALA A 51 -3.41 -1.67 -7.13
N ALA A 52 -2.52 -2.57 -7.54
CA ALA A 52 -1.15 -2.68 -7.06
C ALA A 52 -0.19 -2.13 -8.11
N PHE A 53 0.64 -1.17 -7.72
CA PHE A 53 1.62 -0.53 -8.58
C PHE A 53 3.03 -0.65 -7.99
N VAL A 54 4.07 -0.57 -8.81
CA VAL A 54 5.40 -0.24 -8.31
C VAL A 54 5.34 1.14 -7.63
N ASP A 55 5.83 1.22 -6.38
CA ASP A 55 5.74 2.45 -5.59
C ASP A 55 6.64 3.54 -6.19
N ALA A 56 6.04 4.69 -6.54
CA ALA A 56 6.74 5.86 -7.05
C ALA A 56 7.37 6.72 -5.93
N GLY A 57 7.14 6.33 -4.67
CA GLY A 57 7.60 7.04 -3.48
C GLY A 57 6.49 7.85 -2.78
N PRO A 58 6.79 8.43 -1.61
CA PRO A 58 5.81 9.12 -0.77
C PRO A 58 5.10 10.25 -1.50
N GLY A 59 3.76 10.21 -1.53
CA GLY A 59 2.92 11.27 -2.10
C GLY A 59 2.98 11.35 -3.63
N LYS A 60 3.68 10.43 -4.29
CA LYS A 60 3.75 10.35 -5.75
C LYS A 60 2.63 9.48 -6.28
N VAL A 61 1.99 9.94 -7.35
CA VAL A 61 0.97 9.18 -8.07
C VAL A 61 1.66 8.16 -8.97
N PRO A 62 1.39 6.85 -8.81
CA PRO A 62 1.93 5.84 -9.71
C PRO A 62 1.43 6.06 -11.14
N GLN A 63 2.30 5.80 -12.12
CA GLN A 63 1.93 5.87 -13.54
C GLN A 63 1.20 4.57 -13.96
N PRO A 64 0.33 4.61 -14.99
CA PRO A 64 -0.40 3.43 -15.45
C PRO A 64 0.49 2.24 -15.83
N GLU A 65 1.67 2.50 -16.38
CA GLU A 65 2.65 1.49 -16.83
C GLU A 65 3.31 0.77 -15.65
N ALA A 66 3.23 1.36 -14.45
CA ALA A 66 3.74 0.75 -13.22
C ALA A 66 2.73 -0.24 -12.58
N LEU A 67 1.59 -0.48 -13.21
CA LEU A 67 0.58 -1.42 -12.72
C LEU A 67 1.13 -2.85 -12.72
N VAL A 68 1.08 -3.49 -11.56
CA VAL A 68 1.48 -4.89 -11.36
C VAL A 68 0.26 -5.81 -11.47
N ALA A 69 -0.83 -5.47 -10.80
CA ALA A 69 -2.06 -6.25 -10.80
C ALA A 69 -3.25 -5.41 -10.31
N ARG A 70 -4.48 -5.82 -10.66
CA ARG A 70 -5.73 -5.20 -10.20
C ARG A 70 -6.78 -6.27 -9.93
N GLY A 71 -7.52 -6.15 -8.82
CA GLY A 71 -8.61 -7.05 -8.43
C GLY A 71 -8.67 -7.29 -6.92
N PRO A 72 -9.44 -8.28 -6.46
CA PRO A 72 -9.51 -8.65 -5.04
C PRO A 72 -8.13 -8.97 -4.48
N LEU A 73 -7.81 -8.47 -3.29
CA LEU A 73 -6.44 -8.56 -2.76
C LEU A 73 -5.93 -10.00 -2.67
N ARG A 74 -6.82 -10.94 -2.31
CA ARG A 74 -6.53 -12.38 -2.28
C ARG A 74 -6.05 -12.90 -3.63
N GLU A 75 -6.73 -12.52 -4.72
CA GLU A 75 -6.45 -12.98 -6.08
C GLU A 75 -5.14 -12.42 -6.62
N ILE A 76 -4.85 -11.14 -6.34
CA ILE A 76 -3.63 -10.47 -6.81
C ILE A 76 -2.42 -10.65 -5.88
N SER A 77 -2.60 -11.30 -4.72
CA SER A 77 -1.57 -11.42 -3.68
C SER A 77 -0.29 -12.11 -4.14
N THR A 78 -0.40 -13.09 -5.05
CA THR A 78 0.75 -13.80 -5.59
C THR A 78 1.66 -12.87 -6.39
N ALA A 79 1.09 -12.05 -7.29
CA ALA A 79 1.85 -11.08 -8.09
C ALA A 79 2.57 -10.06 -7.19
N ILE A 80 1.86 -9.52 -6.20
CA ILE A 80 2.43 -8.58 -5.22
C ILE A 80 3.59 -9.23 -4.46
N LYS A 81 3.42 -10.45 -3.96
CA LYS A 81 4.46 -11.16 -3.19
C LYS A 81 5.71 -11.46 -4.01
N VAL A 82 5.55 -11.79 -5.30
CA VAL A 82 6.69 -12.02 -6.21
C VAL A 82 7.51 -10.73 -6.32
N SER A 83 6.88 -9.62 -6.68
CA SER A 83 7.58 -8.32 -6.80
C SER A 83 8.21 -7.87 -5.47
N ALA A 84 7.49 -8.04 -4.35
CA ALA A 84 7.98 -7.64 -3.04
C ALA A 84 9.18 -8.47 -2.55
N ARG A 85 9.29 -9.75 -2.95
CA ARG A 85 10.44 -10.61 -2.62
C ARG A 85 11.70 -10.22 -3.38
N GLU A 86 11.55 -9.63 -4.56
CA GLU A 86 12.66 -9.08 -5.37
C GLU A 86 13.12 -7.71 -4.86
N GLY A 87 12.60 -7.25 -3.71
CA GLY A 87 12.93 -5.95 -3.11
C GLY A 87 12.10 -4.78 -3.65
N THR A 88 11.17 -5.04 -4.57
CA THR A 88 10.31 -3.99 -5.12
C THR A 88 9.23 -3.59 -4.11
N GLN A 89 9.14 -2.30 -3.81
CA GLN A 89 8.07 -1.80 -2.98
C GLN A 89 6.79 -1.60 -3.82
N ILE A 90 5.66 -2.09 -3.32
CA ILE A 90 4.38 -2.05 -4.04
C ILE A 90 3.43 -1.09 -3.35
N ARG A 91 2.86 -0.14 -4.10
CA ARG A 91 1.80 0.76 -3.65
C ARG A 91 0.43 0.13 -3.92
N LEU A 92 -0.38 0.00 -2.89
CA LEU A 92 -1.78 -0.41 -2.98
C LEU A 92 -2.70 0.81 -2.98
N ILE A 93 -3.61 0.85 -3.96
CA ILE A 93 -4.68 1.85 -4.06
C ILE A 93 -6.01 1.09 -4.00
N LEU A 94 -6.82 1.41 -3.00
CA LEU A 94 -8.16 0.85 -2.84
C LEU A 94 -9.05 1.35 -3.97
N GLU A 95 -9.68 0.45 -4.71
CA GLU A 95 -10.65 0.80 -5.73
C GLU A 95 -12.05 0.84 -5.11
N ARG A 96 -12.68 2.01 -5.14
CA ARG A 96 -14.09 2.11 -4.76
C ARG A 96 -14.92 1.78 -6.00
N LYS A 97 -15.78 0.77 -5.89
CA LYS A 97 -16.88 0.59 -6.84
C LYS A 97 -17.79 1.81 -6.70
N ASN A 98 -17.89 2.61 -7.77
CA ASN A 98 -18.89 3.68 -7.88
C ASN A 98 -20.29 3.08 -7.95
#